data_AF-A0A951KID3-F1
#
_entry.id   AF-A0A951KID3-F1
#
_cell.length_a   1.000
_cell.length_b   1.000
_cell.length_c   1.000
_cell.angle_alpha   90.00
_cell.angle_beta   90.00
_cell.angle_gamma   90.00
#
_symmetry.space_group_name_H-M   'P 1'
#
loop_
_entity.id
_entity.type
_entity.pdbx_description
1 polymer ?
#
loop_
_entity_poly.entity_id
_entity_poly.type
_entity_poly.pdbx_seq_one_letter_code
_entity_poly.pdbx_strand_id
1 'polypeptide(L)'
;MAEVEEKRPEERRSGENRPPRENRGGGGRPGGERGGERGERGAGDRPGGRDQRGGGGFRPGGERRGDGPPEIELDKLISDSLYLDNQAHVVVSRMRDMDSGTKSQLRRLYNAVRRATRAPESERQHEFVMVRARLAYTIARHSLRSLDALERLLLQVTRKNETRGYERFRDLFEAIIAYNE
;
A
#
# COMPACT_ATOMS: atom_id res chain seq x y z
N MET A 1 51.52 -14.33 52.62
CA MET A 1 51.14 -13.05 53.26
C MET A 1 50.86 -12.06 52.15
N ALA A 2 49.78 -11.31 52.07
CA ALA A 2 48.42 -11.36 52.61
C ALA A 2 47.64 -10.34 51.74
N GLU A 3 46.39 -10.65 51.40
CA GLU A 3 45.43 -9.69 50.85
C GLU A 3 45.29 -8.50 51.80
N VAL A 4 45.17 -7.27 51.26
CA VAL A 4 44.33 -6.24 51.89
C VAL A 4 43.63 -5.43 50.80
N GLU A 5 42.39 -5.83 50.60
CA GLU A 5 41.22 -5.09 50.15
C GLU A 5 41.07 -3.74 50.89
N GLU A 6 40.80 -2.64 50.17
CA GLU A 6 40.15 -1.48 50.78
C GLU A 6 38.96 -1.02 49.91
N LYS A 7 37.78 -1.44 50.35
CA LYS A 7 36.47 -0.94 49.98
C LYS A 7 36.26 0.47 50.53
N ARG A 8 35.53 1.31 49.80
CA ARG A 8 34.62 2.30 50.40
C ARG A 8 33.24 2.28 49.74
N PRO A 9 32.18 2.61 50.49
CA PRO A 9 30.84 2.04 50.33
C PRO A 9 29.79 3.05 49.85
N GLU A 10 28.64 2.49 49.43
CA GLU A 10 27.24 2.95 49.66
C GLU A 10 26.86 4.42 49.30
N GLU A 11 25.71 4.77 48.74
CA GLU A 11 24.43 4.11 48.52
C GLU A 11 23.48 5.14 47.88
N ARG A 12 22.40 4.65 47.23
CA ARG A 12 21.05 5.27 47.16
C ARG A 12 20.93 6.51 46.24
N ARG A 13 19.82 6.75 45.54
CA ARG A 13 18.51 6.10 45.39
C ARG A 13 17.77 6.88 44.29
N SER A 14 16.83 6.20 43.65
CA SER A 14 15.49 6.73 43.35
C SER A 14 15.36 7.83 42.29
N GLY A 15 14.85 7.43 41.13
CA GLY A 15 14.32 8.35 40.12
C GLY A 15 13.30 7.72 39.17
N GLU A 16 12.71 6.56 39.53
CA GLU A 16 11.42 6.13 38.97
C GLU A 16 10.38 7.15 39.40
N ASN A 17 9.94 8.02 38.48
CA ASN A 17 8.82 8.90 38.73
C ASN A 17 8.04 9.14 37.43
N ARG A 18 7.22 8.14 37.04
CA ARG A 18 6.02 8.40 36.24
C ARG A 18 4.83 7.68 36.88
N PRO A 19 3.82 8.42 37.36
CA PRO A 19 2.73 7.85 38.16
C PRO A 19 1.76 7.02 37.30
N PRO A 20 1.14 5.97 37.85
CA PRO A 20 0.09 5.22 37.19
C PRO A 20 -1.22 6.00 37.26
N ARG A 21 -1.92 6.14 36.14
CA ARG A 21 -3.26 6.73 36.13
C ARG A 21 -4.31 5.64 35.99
N GLU A 22 -4.81 5.19 37.13
CA GLU A 22 -6.03 4.41 37.23
C GLU A 22 -7.27 5.29 36.98
N ASN A 23 -8.20 4.72 36.24
CA ASN A 23 -9.65 4.74 36.48
C ASN A 23 -10.44 6.08 36.33
N ARG A 24 -10.98 6.27 35.12
CA ARG A 24 -12.39 6.65 34.89
C ARG A 24 -12.94 5.57 33.96
N GLY A 25 -13.94 4.75 34.28
CA GLY A 25 -15.08 4.96 35.14
C GLY A 25 -16.34 4.82 34.27
N GLY A 26 -17.10 3.74 34.46
CA GLY A 26 -18.56 3.78 34.35
C GLY A 26 -19.26 2.96 33.24
N GLY A 27 -19.92 1.88 33.67
CA GLY A 27 -21.17 1.34 33.10
C GLY A 27 -21.01 0.25 32.04
N GLY A 28 -21.44 -1.00 32.18
CA GLY A 28 -22.43 -1.61 33.07
C GLY A 28 -23.79 -1.80 32.39
N ARG A 29 -23.97 -2.85 31.57
CA ARG A 29 -24.97 -3.93 31.75
C ARG A 29 -25.17 -4.83 30.49
N PRO A 30 -25.60 -6.10 30.70
CA PRO A 30 -25.94 -7.08 29.67
C PRO A 30 -27.46 -7.12 29.38
N GLY A 31 -27.85 -7.73 28.25
CA GLY A 31 -29.21 -8.26 28.03
C GLY A 31 -29.94 -7.71 26.80
N GLY A 32 -30.45 -8.63 25.97
CA GLY A 32 -31.33 -8.30 24.83
C GLY A 32 -31.67 -9.47 23.92
N GLU A 33 -32.28 -10.53 24.46
CA GLU A 33 -33.14 -11.44 23.68
C GLU A 33 -34.40 -10.68 23.22
N ARG A 34 -34.74 -10.82 21.92
CA ARG A 34 -36.06 -10.68 21.27
C ARG A 34 -35.81 -10.99 19.79
N GLY A 35 -36.25 -12.08 19.18
CA GLY A 35 -37.61 -12.61 19.16
C GLY A 35 -38.27 -12.15 17.86
N GLY A 36 -38.58 -13.07 16.93
CA GLY A 36 -39.35 -12.75 15.72
C GLY A 36 -39.28 -13.80 14.59
N GLU A 37 -40.05 -14.88 14.73
CA GLU A 37 -40.54 -15.71 13.61
C GLU A 37 -41.48 -14.90 12.70
N ARG A 38 -41.34 -15.02 11.36
CA ARG A 38 -42.43 -15.38 10.40
C ARG A 38 -42.10 -15.05 8.94
N GLY A 39 -42.40 -16.03 8.08
CA GLY A 39 -42.79 -15.88 6.67
C GLY A 39 -41.62 -15.69 5.69
N GLU A 40 -41.57 -16.28 4.49
CA GLU A 40 -42.60 -16.85 3.64
C GLU A 40 -42.01 -17.84 2.64
N ARG A 41 -42.90 -18.72 2.17
CA ARG A 41 -42.75 -19.82 1.22
C ARG A 41 -42.33 -19.31 -0.17
N GLY A 42 -41.62 -20.13 -0.96
CA GLY A 42 -41.56 -19.88 -2.41
C GLY A 42 -40.62 -20.71 -3.26
N ALA A 43 -40.90 -22.00 -3.41
CA ALA A 43 -40.70 -22.82 -4.62
C ALA A 43 -39.40 -22.66 -5.45
N GLY A 44 -38.40 -23.50 -5.17
CA GLY A 44 -37.34 -23.83 -6.11
C GLY A 44 -37.53 -25.25 -6.64
N ASP A 45 -38.03 -25.40 -7.87
CA ASP A 45 -37.88 -26.62 -8.66
C ASP A 45 -38.20 -26.35 -10.13
N ARG A 46 -37.15 -26.23 -10.96
CA ARG A 46 -37.25 -26.31 -12.42
C ARG A 46 -35.94 -26.86 -12.99
N PRO A 47 -35.83 -28.18 -13.22
CA PRO A 47 -34.80 -28.74 -14.07
C PRO A 47 -35.39 -28.97 -15.48
N GLY A 48 -34.66 -28.57 -16.53
CA GLY A 48 -34.93 -29.07 -17.88
C GLY A 48 -34.91 -27.99 -18.96
N GLY A 49 -33.75 -27.83 -19.60
CA GLY A 49 -33.58 -27.08 -20.83
C GLY A 49 -32.30 -27.52 -21.52
N ARG A 50 -32.36 -28.69 -22.17
CA ARG A 50 -31.29 -29.22 -23.02
C ARG A 50 -31.44 -28.63 -24.43
N ASP A 51 -30.29 -28.53 -25.08
CA ASP A 51 -30.06 -28.45 -26.53
C ASP A 51 -30.16 -27.08 -27.20
N GLN A 52 -29.00 -26.44 -27.41
CA GLN A 52 -28.65 -25.96 -28.75
C GLN A 52 -27.13 -26.03 -28.98
N ARG A 53 -26.72 -27.03 -29.77
CA ARG A 53 -25.43 -27.08 -30.47
C ARG A 53 -25.51 -26.24 -31.74
N GLY A 54 -24.39 -25.62 -32.09
CA GLY A 54 -24.14 -24.91 -33.36
C GLY A 54 -23.69 -23.50 -33.04
N GLY A 55 -22.44 -23.10 -33.16
CA GLY A 55 -21.48 -23.41 -34.20
C GLY A 55 -21.03 -22.06 -34.76
N GLY A 56 -19.74 -21.73 -34.63
CA GLY A 56 -19.18 -20.55 -35.28
C GLY A 56 -18.08 -19.86 -34.48
N GLY A 57 -16.87 -19.92 -35.01
CA GLY A 57 -15.90 -18.84 -34.84
C GLY A 57 -14.76 -19.12 -33.87
N PHE A 58 -13.75 -19.82 -34.37
CA PHE A 58 -12.36 -19.47 -34.06
C PHE A 58 -12.15 -17.98 -34.39
N ARG A 59 -12.02 -17.14 -33.36
CA ARG A 59 -11.26 -15.89 -33.44
C ARG A 59 -10.29 -15.84 -32.25
N PRO A 60 -9.02 -16.24 -32.44
CA PRO A 60 -7.94 -15.85 -31.54
C PRO A 60 -7.65 -14.37 -31.82
N GLY A 61 -7.72 -13.53 -30.80
CA GLY A 61 -7.54 -12.09 -30.97
C GLY A 61 -8.72 -11.31 -30.42
N GLY A 62 -8.80 -11.33 -29.09
CA GLY A 62 -9.64 -10.44 -28.31
C GLY A 62 -8.81 -9.88 -27.18
N GLU A 63 -7.63 -9.35 -27.51
CA GLU A 63 -6.93 -8.43 -26.63
C GLU A 63 -7.86 -7.25 -26.35
N ARG A 64 -8.66 -7.38 -25.29
CA ARG A 64 -9.02 -6.27 -24.42
C ARG A 64 -7.74 -5.79 -23.71
N ARG A 65 -6.76 -5.40 -24.52
CA ARG A 65 -5.52 -4.72 -24.13
C ARG A 65 -5.80 -3.23 -24.26
N GLY A 66 -6.78 -2.78 -23.51
CA GLY A 66 -7.27 -1.40 -23.56
C GLY A 66 -7.65 -0.82 -22.20
N ASP A 67 -7.76 -1.65 -21.16
CA ASP A 67 -8.15 -1.21 -19.81
C ASP A 67 -7.09 -1.57 -18.76
N GLY A 68 -5.82 -1.54 -19.20
CA GLY A 68 -4.69 -1.56 -18.30
C GLY A 68 -4.43 -0.15 -17.74
N PRO A 69 -4.03 -0.01 -16.46
CA PRO A 69 -3.41 1.21 -15.97
C PRO A 69 -2.33 1.69 -16.95
N PRO A 70 -2.20 3.02 -17.20
CA PRO A 70 -1.23 3.55 -18.13
C PRO A 70 0.15 3.02 -17.74
N GLU A 71 0.86 2.45 -18.70
CA GLU A 71 2.22 2.01 -18.47
C GLU A 71 3.10 3.25 -18.47
N ILE A 72 3.56 3.63 -17.28
CA ILE A 72 4.51 4.73 -17.14
C ILE A 72 5.86 4.23 -17.65
N GLU A 73 6.40 4.93 -18.65
CA GLU A 73 7.68 4.59 -19.26
C GLU A 73 8.82 5.23 -18.47
N LEU A 74 9.67 4.40 -17.87
CA LEU A 74 10.78 4.88 -17.02
C LEU A 74 11.75 5.80 -17.79
N ASP A 75 12.05 5.50 -19.05
CA ASP A 75 13.01 6.30 -19.84
C ASP A 75 12.50 7.71 -20.13
N LYS A 76 11.21 7.83 -20.45
CA LYS A 76 10.55 9.14 -20.62
C LYS A 76 10.49 9.88 -19.30
N LEU A 77 10.22 9.19 -18.20
CA LEU A 77 10.23 9.79 -16.86
C LEU A 77 11.62 10.34 -16.48
N ILE A 78 12.69 9.68 -16.91
CA ILE A 78 14.07 10.13 -16.65
C ILE A 78 14.45 11.34 -17.50
N SER A 79 14.03 11.36 -18.77
CA SER A 79 14.44 12.35 -19.76
C SER A 79 13.55 13.59 -19.85
N ASP A 80 12.25 13.47 -19.55
CA ASP A 80 11.26 14.51 -19.75
C ASP A 80 10.52 14.84 -18.43
N SER A 81 10.75 16.06 -17.93
CA SER A 81 10.12 16.57 -16.71
C SER A 81 8.63 16.88 -16.90
N LEU A 82 8.21 17.29 -18.11
CA LEU A 82 6.80 17.53 -18.41
C LEU A 82 6.04 16.21 -18.47
N TYR A 83 6.66 15.15 -19.00
CA TYR A 83 6.08 13.80 -18.94
C TYR A 83 5.84 13.36 -17.49
N LEU A 84 6.83 13.52 -16.60
CA LEU A 84 6.68 13.18 -15.17
C LEU A 84 5.49 13.89 -14.54
N ASP A 85 5.37 15.19 -14.78
CA ASP A 85 4.30 16.01 -14.22
C ASP A 85 2.91 15.58 -14.71
N ASN A 86 2.78 15.36 -16.02
CA ASN A 86 1.55 14.85 -16.63
C ASN A 86 1.18 13.47 -16.07
N GLN A 87 2.14 12.56 -15.87
CA GLN A 87 1.87 11.25 -15.27
C GLN A 87 1.40 11.38 -13.82
N ALA A 88 1.97 12.29 -13.03
CA ALA A 88 1.51 12.55 -11.67
C ALA A 88 0.03 12.98 -11.66
N HIS A 89 -0.35 13.90 -12.55
CA HIS A 89 -1.75 14.34 -12.71
C HIS A 89 -2.70 13.19 -13.11
N VAL A 90 -2.28 12.33 -14.04
CA VAL A 90 -3.07 11.18 -14.48
C VAL A 90 -3.31 10.20 -13.32
N VAL A 91 -2.27 9.89 -12.54
CA VAL A 91 -2.39 9.00 -11.38
C VAL A 91 -3.34 9.59 -10.34
N VAL A 92 -3.17 10.87 -10.00
CA VAL A 92 -4.02 11.54 -8.99
C VAL A 92 -5.48 11.62 -9.43
N SER A 93 -5.74 11.87 -10.72
CA SER A 93 -7.10 11.90 -11.25
C SER A 93 -7.80 10.55 -11.06
N ARG A 94 -7.12 9.44 -11.41
CA ARG A 94 -7.63 8.09 -11.20
C ARG A 94 -7.84 7.75 -9.73
N MET A 95 -6.92 8.18 -8.85
CA MET A 95 -7.07 7.98 -7.42
C MET A 95 -8.35 8.62 -6.87
N ARG A 96 -8.71 9.83 -7.36
CA ARG A 96 -9.94 10.52 -6.94
C ARG A 96 -11.19 9.76 -7.36
N ASP A 97 -11.17 9.14 -8.54
CA ASP A 97 -12.33 8.42 -9.09
C ASP A 97 -12.47 6.99 -8.52
N MET A 98 -11.36 6.34 -8.17
CA MET A 98 -11.33 4.91 -7.81
C MET A 98 -11.14 4.64 -6.31
N ASP A 99 -10.32 5.45 -5.62
CA ASP A 99 -9.76 5.10 -4.31
C ASP A 99 -10.11 6.16 -3.25
N SER A 100 -11.36 6.21 -2.80
CA SER A 100 -11.78 7.10 -1.71
C SER A 100 -11.15 6.70 -0.37
N GLY A 101 -10.44 7.61 0.31
CA GLY A 101 -10.07 7.47 1.73
C GLY A 101 -8.65 6.95 2.05
N THR A 102 -7.67 7.14 1.16
CA THR A 102 -6.38 6.41 1.21
C THR A 102 -5.14 7.32 1.37
N LYS A 103 -5.36 8.63 1.62
CA LYS A 103 -4.30 9.65 1.81
C LYS A 103 -3.23 9.26 2.84
N SER A 104 -3.65 8.61 3.92
CA SER A 104 -2.74 8.13 4.98
C SER A 104 -1.83 6.98 4.49
N GLN A 105 -2.33 6.09 3.63
CA GLN A 105 -1.56 5.00 3.05
C GLN A 105 -0.55 5.53 2.03
N LEU A 106 -0.98 6.46 1.17
CA LEU A 106 -0.11 7.12 0.21
C LEU A 106 1.05 7.85 0.91
N ARG A 107 0.76 8.56 2.01
CA ARG A 107 1.80 9.24 2.80
C ARG A 107 2.79 8.26 3.45
N ARG A 108 2.32 7.13 3.98
CA ARG A 108 3.19 6.08 4.55
C ARG A 108 4.10 5.49 3.47
N LEU A 109 3.56 5.25 2.29
CA LEU A 109 4.31 4.75 1.15
C LEU A 109 5.36 5.74 0.65
N TYR A 110 5.00 7.03 0.51
CA TYR A 110 5.96 8.10 0.19
C TYR A 110 7.13 8.14 1.18
N ASN A 111 6.85 8.05 2.48
CA ASN A 111 7.90 8.01 3.48
C ASN A 111 8.82 6.79 3.33
N ALA A 112 8.30 5.65 2.86
CA ALA A 112 9.13 4.47 2.57
C ALA A 112 10.02 4.70 1.33
N VAL A 113 9.47 5.25 0.24
CA VAL A 113 10.22 5.62 -0.97
C VAL A 113 11.32 6.62 -0.67
N ARG A 114 11.00 7.68 0.10
CA ARG A 114 11.96 8.71 0.51
C ARG A 114 13.10 8.14 1.33
N ARG A 115 12.83 7.17 2.22
CA ARG A 115 13.89 6.47 2.98
C ARG A 115 14.75 5.59 2.08
N ALA A 116 14.13 4.80 1.20
CA ALA A 116 14.85 3.92 0.27
C ALA A 116 15.78 4.71 -0.67
N THR A 117 15.37 5.91 -1.10
CA THR A 117 16.19 6.78 -1.96
C THR A 117 17.44 7.30 -1.26
N ARG A 118 17.41 7.42 0.08
CA ARG A 118 18.54 7.86 0.89
C ARG A 118 19.48 6.72 1.30
N ALA A 119 19.12 5.47 1.01
CA ALA A 119 19.97 4.34 1.30
C ALA A 119 21.27 4.42 0.48
N PRO A 120 22.37 3.83 0.99
CA PRO A 120 23.59 3.63 0.24
C PRO A 120 23.30 2.97 -1.11
N GLU A 121 24.07 3.30 -2.14
CA GLU A 121 23.85 2.79 -3.51
C GLU A 121 23.85 1.24 -3.56
N SER A 122 24.71 0.59 -2.76
CA SER A 122 24.80 -0.86 -2.63
C SER A 122 23.52 -1.52 -2.08
N GLU A 123 22.74 -0.81 -1.26
CA GLU A 123 21.53 -1.33 -0.61
C GLU A 123 20.25 -0.82 -1.26
N ARG A 124 20.35 0.22 -2.10
CA ARG A 124 19.20 0.93 -2.67
C ARG A 124 18.27 0.01 -3.44
N GLN A 125 18.82 -0.90 -4.27
CA GLN A 125 18.00 -1.84 -5.02
C GLN A 125 17.16 -2.72 -4.08
N HIS A 126 17.78 -3.27 -3.03
CA HIS A 126 17.11 -4.08 -2.02
C HIS A 126 16.02 -3.29 -1.31
N GLU A 127 16.30 -2.07 -0.88
CA GLU A 127 15.30 -1.21 -0.24
C GLU A 127 14.10 -0.93 -1.15
N PHE A 128 14.32 -0.69 -2.44
CA PHE A 128 13.24 -0.50 -3.41
C PHE A 128 12.45 -1.79 -3.68
N VAL A 129 13.09 -2.96 -3.66
CA VAL A 129 12.39 -4.27 -3.70
C VAL A 129 11.49 -4.43 -2.48
N MET A 130 11.94 -4.03 -1.29
CA MET A 130 11.13 -4.05 -0.07
C MET A 130 9.96 -3.06 -0.13
N VAL A 131 10.16 -1.87 -0.71
CA VAL A 131 9.07 -0.91 -0.98
C VAL A 131 8.05 -1.51 -1.94
N ARG A 132 8.48 -2.24 -2.98
CA ARG A 132 7.58 -2.91 -3.93
C ARG A 132 6.70 -3.94 -3.26
N ALA A 133 7.28 -4.79 -2.40
CA ALA A 133 6.51 -5.77 -1.64
C ALA A 133 5.45 -5.10 -0.74
N ARG A 134 5.80 -3.99 -0.08
CA ARG A 134 4.86 -3.20 0.73
C ARG A 134 3.75 -2.59 -0.13
N LEU A 135 4.09 -2.03 -1.29
CA LEU A 135 3.12 -1.48 -2.23
C LEU A 135 2.11 -2.54 -2.69
N ALA A 136 2.60 -3.70 -3.15
CA ALA A 136 1.76 -4.81 -3.59
C ALA A 136 0.80 -5.28 -2.48
N TYR A 137 1.31 -5.43 -1.25
CA TYR A 137 0.48 -5.77 -0.08
C TYR A 137 -0.60 -4.71 0.18
N THR A 138 -0.24 -3.43 0.11
CA THR A 138 -1.17 -2.31 0.33
C THR A 138 -2.25 -2.25 -0.75
N ILE A 139 -1.88 -2.43 -2.03
CA ILE A 139 -2.83 -2.51 -3.15
C ILE A 139 -3.82 -3.66 -2.93
N ALA A 140 -3.31 -4.85 -2.62
CA ALA A 140 -4.14 -6.02 -2.40
C ALA A 140 -5.08 -5.86 -1.19
N ARG A 141 -4.59 -5.29 -0.10
CA ARG A 141 -5.35 -5.16 1.15
C ARG A 141 -6.39 -4.05 1.12
N HIS A 142 -6.12 -2.96 0.42
CA HIS A 142 -6.98 -1.78 0.41
C HIS A 142 -7.65 -1.52 -0.93
N SER A 143 -7.53 -2.46 -1.88
CA SER A 143 -8.08 -2.37 -3.24
C SER A 143 -7.65 -1.12 -4.02
N LEU A 144 -6.40 -0.67 -3.82
CA LEU A 144 -5.86 0.57 -4.43
C LEU A 144 -5.44 0.38 -5.89
N ARG A 145 -6.38 0.02 -6.75
CA ARG A 145 -6.11 -0.36 -8.14
C ARG A 145 -5.53 0.78 -8.97
N SER A 146 -5.77 2.03 -8.59
CA SER A 146 -5.17 3.19 -9.28
C SER A 146 -3.63 3.21 -9.18
N LEU A 147 -3.05 2.53 -8.18
CA LEU A 147 -1.60 2.46 -7.95
C LEU A 147 -0.91 1.32 -8.71
N ASP A 148 -1.66 0.48 -9.44
CA ASP A 148 -1.10 -0.63 -10.23
C ASP A 148 -0.05 -0.12 -11.25
N ALA A 149 -0.23 1.09 -11.79
CA ALA A 149 0.75 1.73 -12.66
C ALA A 149 2.09 2.02 -11.95
N LEU A 150 2.03 2.44 -10.68
CA LEU A 150 3.22 2.70 -9.86
C LEU A 150 3.92 1.41 -9.47
N GLU A 151 3.19 0.33 -9.22
CA GLU A 151 3.77 -1.00 -8.97
C GLU A 151 4.59 -1.48 -10.18
N ARG A 152 4.04 -1.35 -11.40
CA ARG A 152 4.72 -1.71 -12.64
C ARG A 152 5.94 -0.83 -12.89
N LEU A 153 5.83 0.48 -12.65
CA LEU A 153 6.97 1.40 -12.76
C LEU A 153 8.08 1.02 -11.78
N LEU A 154 7.73 0.68 -10.54
CA LEU A 154 8.69 0.28 -9.52
C LEU A 154 9.41 -1.03 -9.88
N LEU A 155 8.72 -1.94 -10.57
CA LEU A 155 9.34 -3.12 -11.18
C LEU A 155 10.37 -2.74 -12.26
N GLN A 156 10.06 -1.77 -13.14
CA GLN A 156 11.02 -1.27 -14.13
C GLN A 156 12.24 -0.64 -13.46
N VAL A 157 12.03 0.20 -12.45
CA VAL A 157 13.08 0.90 -11.70
C VAL A 157 14.05 -0.10 -11.05
N THR A 158 13.52 -1.13 -10.39
CA THR A 158 14.33 -2.17 -9.73
C THR A 158 15.03 -3.11 -10.71
N ARG A 159 14.47 -3.31 -11.92
CA ARG A 159 15.09 -4.10 -12.99
C ARG A 159 16.24 -3.37 -13.68
N LYS A 160 16.07 -2.08 -13.99
CA LYS A 160 17.14 -1.26 -14.58
C LYS A 160 18.26 -0.98 -13.58
N ASN A 161 17.88 -0.79 -12.30
CA ASN A 161 18.82 -0.54 -11.22
C ASN A 161 19.76 0.64 -11.48
N GLU A 162 19.19 1.76 -11.93
CA GLU A 162 19.94 2.99 -12.20
C GLU A 162 19.59 4.07 -11.17
N THR A 163 20.61 4.78 -10.67
CA THR A 163 20.47 5.85 -9.67
C THR A 163 19.43 6.90 -10.07
N ARG A 164 19.46 7.35 -11.33
CA ARG A 164 18.47 8.30 -11.87
C ARG A 164 17.05 7.76 -11.86
N GLY A 165 16.86 6.46 -12.10
CA GLY A 165 15.54 5.84 -12.09
C GLY A 165 14.91 5.87 -10.69
N TYR A 166 15.72 5.62 -9.65
CA TYR A 166 15.28 5.72 -8.26
C TYR A 166 14.87 7.14 -7.86
N GLU A 167 15.69 8.12 -8.25
CA GLU A 167 15.41 9.54 -7.97
C GLU A 167 14.13 10.01 -8.66
N ARG A 168 13.97 9.67 -9.94
CA ARG A 168 12.80 10.06 -10.73
C ARG A 168 11.52 9.39 -10.28
N PHE A 169 11.60 8.14 -9.82
CA PHE A 169 10.46 7.50 -9.16
C PHE A 169 10.05 8.25 -7.89
N ARG A 170 11.02 8.70 -7.08
CA ARG A 170 10.75 9.51 -5.88
C ARG A 170 10.16 10.88 -6.25
N ASP A 171 10.67 11.56 -7.28
CA ASP A 171 10.15 12.84 -7.76
C ASP A 171 8.69 12.71 -8.24
N LEU A 172 8.37 11.67 -9.02
CA LEU A 172 7.00 11.36 -9.44
C LEU A 172 6.08 11.18 -8.22
N PHE A 173 6.52 10.41 -7.23
CA PHE A 173 5.75 10.18 -6.01
C PHE A 173 5.52 11.46 -5.20
N GLU A 174 6.49 12.37 -5.20
CA GLU A 174 6.41 13.68 -4.56
C GLU A 174 5.38 14.57 -5.26
N ALA A 175 5.38 14.60 -6.59
CA ALA A 175 4.37 15.32 -7.39
C ALA A 175 2.95 14.76 -7.15
N ILE A 176 2.78 13.44 -7.12
CA ILE A 176 1.50 12.79 -6.81
C ILE A 176 0.97 13.24 -5.44
N ILE A 177 1.84 13.28 -4.43
CA ILE A 177 1.47 13.76 -3.09
C ILE A 177 1.06 15.22 -3.14
N ALA A 178 1.82 16.08 -3.83
CA ALA A 178 1.55 17.51 -3.93
C ALA A 178 0.20 17.80 -4.60
N TYR A 179 -0.17 17.06 -5.65
CA TYR A 179 -1.46 17.23 -6.34
C TYR A 179 -2.67 16.62 -5.60
N ASN A 180 -2.41 15.77 -4.61
CA ASN A 180 -3.44 15.13 -3.78
C ASN A 180 -3.60 15.81 -2.40
N GLU A 181 -2.89 16.92 -2.14
CA GLU A 181 -3.07 17.70 -0.91
C GLU A 181 -4.41 18.43 -0.84
#